data_AF-A0A672PKB5-F1
#
_entry.id   AF-A0A672PKB5-F1
#
_cell.length_a   1.000
_cell.length_b   1.000
_cell.length_c   1.000
_cell.angle_alpha   90.00
_cell.angle_beta   90.00
_cell.angle_gamma   90.00
#
_symmetry.space_group_name_H-M   'P 1'
#
loop_
_entity.id
_entity.type
_entity.pdbx_description
1 polymer ?
#
loop_
_entity_poly.entity_id
_entity_poly.type
_entity_poly.pdbx_seq_one_letter_code
_entity_poly.pdbx_strand_id
1 'polypeptide(L)'
;MRPLTDEEIKTMFEKLSKYIGENIKLLIDRPDGTYCFRLHNDRFKVWVKPGSEQSFLYGNHIMKSGLGRITENTAQYQGVVVYSMADVPLGFGVAAKTTQECRKVDPMSIVVFHQADIGEYIRSEDTLT
;
A
#
# COMPACT_ATOMS: atom_id res chain seq x y z
N MET A 1 1.71 10.00 8.68
CA MET A 1 1.48 8.70 9.36
C MET A 1 1.53 8.91 10.85
N ARG A 2 0.39 9.25 11.47
CA ARG A 2 0.31 9.43 12.93
C ARG A 2 -0.17 8.13 13.60
N PRO A 3 0.14 7.91 14.89
CA PRO A 3 -0.55 6.90 15.68
C PRO A 3 -2.06 7.14 15.66
N LEU A 4 -2.83 6.06 15.75
CA LEU A 4 -4.28 6.17 15.98
C LEU A 4 -4.53 6.72 17.39
N THR A 5 -5.61 7.47 17.56
CA THR A 5 -6.12 7.87 18.88
C THR A 5 -6.85 6.69 19.53
N ASP A 6 -7.04 6.70 20.85
CA ASP A 6 -7.69 5.61 21.58
C ASP A 6 -9.10 5.29 21.05
N GLU A 7 -9.85 6.30 20.62
CA GLU A 7 -11.18 6.12 20.01
C GLU A 7 -11.10 5.45 18.63
N GLU A 8 -10.13 5.84 17.80
CA GLU A 8 -9.91 5.24 16.48
C GLU A 8 -9.38 3.81 16.58
N ILE A 9 -8.48 3.56 17.55
CA ILE A 9 -7.98 2.24 17.92
C ILE A 9 -9.15 1.33 18.26
N LYS A 10 -10.01 1.77 19.19
CA LYS A 10 -11.18 1.00 19.63
C LYS A 10 -12.11 0.70 18.45
N THR A 11 -12.44 1.71 17.65
CA THR A 11 -13.31 1.57 16.48
C THR A 11 -12.73 0.60 15.43
N MET A 12 -11.42 0.66 15.20
CA MET A 12 -10.73 -0.23 14.28
C MET A 12 -10.76 -1.67 14.78
N PHE A 13 -10.35 -1.91 16.02
CA PHE A 13 -10.29 -3.25 16.60
C PHE A 13 -11.68 -3.88 16.72
N GLU A 14 -12.71 -3.12 17.11
CA GLU A 14 -14.11 -3.59 17.14
C GLU A 14 -14.65 -4.01 15.76
N LYS A 15 -14.19 -3.36 14.69
CA LYS A 15 -14.59 -3.74 13.33
C LYS A 15 -13.82 -4.96 12.85
N LEU A 16 -12.50 -5.00 13.06
CA LEU A 16 -11.67 -6.12 12.63
C LEU A 16 -12.00 -7.41 13.40
N SER A 17 -12.28 -7.34 14.70
CA SER A 17 -12.64 -8.51 15.52
C SER A 17 -13.90 -9.22 15.02
N LYS A 18 -14.79 -8.54 14.29
CA LYS A 18 -15.96 -9.17 13.64
C LYS A 18 -15.58 -10.13 12.51
N TYR A 19 -14.41 -9.96 11.90
CA TYR A 19 -13.93 -10.79 10.79
C TYR A 19 -12.92 -11.84 11.25
N ILE A 20 -12.00 -11.47 12.14
CA ILE A 20 -10.88 -12.35 12.56
C ILE A 20 -10.93 -12.77 14.03
N GLY A 21 -11.91 -12.31 14.80
CA GLY A 21 -12.05 -12.66 16.22
C GLY A 21 -10.84 -12.25 17.05
N GLU A 22 -10.37 -13.17 17.91
CA GLU A 22 -9.21 -12.96 18.78
C GLU A 22 -7.86 -13.05 18.04
N ASN A 23 -7.85 -13.51 16.78
CA ASN A 23 -6.64 -13.64 15.96
C ASN A 23 -6.04 -12.29 15.57
N ILE A 24 -6.67 -11.18 15.95
CA ILE A 24 -6.16 -9.83 15.74
C ILE A 24 -4.81 -9.58 16.40
N LYS A 25 -4.47 -10.32 17.46
CA LYS A 25 -3.15 -10.29 18.10
C LYS A 25 -2.04 -10.72 17.14
N LEU A 26 -2.32 -11.66 16.24
CA LEU A 26 -1.36 -12.14 15.23
C LEU A 26 -0.97 -11.06 14.22
N LEU A 27 -1.79 -9.99 14.07
CA LEU A 27 -1.44 -8.85 13.22
C LEU A 27 -0.47 -7.86 13.87
N ILE A 28 -0.33 -7.91 15.20
CA ILE A 28 0.53 -7.01 15.98
C ILE A 28 1.80 -7.75 16.38
N ASP A 29 1.65 -8.97 16.89
CA ASP A 29 2.71 -9.79 17.44
C ASP A 29 3.09 -10.87 16.43
N ARG A 30 3.97 -10.51 15.49
CA ARG A 30 4.52 -11.46 14.51
C ARG A 30 5.95 -11.88 14.90
N PRO A 31 6.42 -13.07 14.47
CA PRO A 31 7.78 -13.54 14.77
C PRO A 31 8.90 -12.63 14.25
N ASP A 32 8.63 -11.86 13.19
CA ASP A 32 9.57 -10.94 12.53
C ASP A 32 9.59 -9.52 13.15
N GLY A 33 8.67 -9.22 14.07
CA GLY A 33 8.67 -7.96 14.82
C GLY A 33 7.29 -7.50 15.25
N THR A 34 7.27 -6.40 16.02
CA THR A 34 6.03 -5.75 16.44
C THR A 34 5.52 -4.80 15.36
N TYR A 35 4.29 -5.04 14.90
CA TYR A 35 3.62 -4.22 13.90
C TYR A 35 2.68 -3.22 14.57
N CYS A 36 2.44 -2.08 13.90
CA CYS A 36 1.50 -1.07 14.38
C CYS A 36 0.59 -0.57 13.27
N PHE A 37 -0.66 -0.29 13.62
CA PHE A 37 -1.56 0.43 12.73
C PHE A 37 -1.30 1.94 12.88
N ARG A 38 -1.35 2.66 11.76
CA ARG A 38 -1.19 4.11 11.74
C ARG A 38 -2.28 4.73 10.89
N LEU A 39 -2.78 5.86 11.35
CA LEU A 39 -3.72 6.64 10.57
C LEU A 39 -2.96 7.56 9.62
N HIS A 40 -3.41 7.54 8.38
CA HIS A 40 -2.91 8.40 7.32
C HIS A 40 -4.09 9.21 6.75
N ASN A 41 -4.15 10.49 7.13
CA ASN A 41 -5.27 11.41 6.88
C ASN A 41 -5.51 11.63 5.38
N ASP A 42 -4.45 11.83 4.61
CA ASP A 42 -4.51 12.06 3.17
C ASP A 42 -4.05 10.79 2.47
N ARG A 43 -5.00 9.93 2.10
CA ARG A 43 -4.69 8.74 1.31
C ARG A 43 -4.17 9.20 -0.04
N PHE A 44 -2.86 9.40 -0.15
CA PHE A 44 -2.20 9.56 -1.44
C PHE A 44 -2.36 8.24 -2.17
N LYS A 45 -2.96 8.31 -3.34
CA LYS A 45 -3.31 7.15 -4.15
C LYS A 45 -2.53 7.22 -5.44
N VAL A 46 -2.13 6.04 -5.89
CA VAL A 46 -1.57 5.83 -7.22
C VAL A 46 -2.41 4.77 -7.91
N TRP A 47 -2.81 5.04 -9.16
CA TRP A 47 -3.51 4.10 -10.00
C TRP A 47 -2.53 3.54 -11.02
N VAL A 48 -2.50 2.22 -11.14
CA VAL A 48 -1.59 1.46 -11.99
C VAL A 48 -2.35 0.97 -13.21
N LYS A 49 -1.75 1.10 -14.39
CA LYS A 49 -2.30 0.58 -15.64
C LYS A 49 -2.30 -0.95 -15.62
N PRO A 50 -3.22 -1.62 -16.33
CA PRO A 50 -3.29 -3.09 -16.37
C PRO A 50 -1.96 -3.79 -16.71
N GLY A 51 -1.16 -3.22 -17.62
CA GLY A 51 0.15 -3.78 -18.00
C GLY A 51 1.21 -3.79 -16.89
N SER A 52 1.02 -3.04 -15.81
CA SER A 52 1.94 -3.00 -14.66
C SER A 52 1.30 -3.48 -13.36
N GLU A 53 0.00 -3.79 -13.38
CA GLU A 53 -0.73 -4.34 -12.23
C GLU A 53 -0.18 -5.69 -11.83
N GLN A 54 -0.06 -6.61 -12.79
CA GLN A 54 0.53 -7.93 -12.55
C GLN A 54 1.98 -7.82 -12.03
N SER A 55 2.78 -6.90 -12.58
CA SER A 55 4.16 -6.69 -12.14
C SER A 55 4.23 -6.25 -10.68
N PHE A 56 3.39 -5.29 -10.28
CA PHE A 56 3.29 -4.85 -8.89
C PHE A 56 2.83 -5.97 -7.95
N LEU A 57 1.82 -6.73 -8.38
CA LEU A 57 1.34 -7.92 -7.70
C LEU A 57 2.35 -9.06 -7.69
N TYR A 58 3.55 -8.95 -8.26
CA TYR A 58 4.65 -9.91 -8.10
C TYR A 58 5.82 -9.31 -7.30
N GLY A 59 5.58 -8.24 -6.53
CA GLY A 59 6.59 -7.61 -5.69
C GLY A 59 7.48 -6.57 -6.37
N ASN A 60 7.16 -6.17 -7.61
CA ASN A 60 7.97 -5.21 -8.34
C ASN A 60 7.55 -3.75 -8.08
N HIS A 61 8.51 -2.84 -8.23
CA HIS A 61 8.25 -1.40 -8.19
C HIS A 61 7.44 -0.91 -9.41
N ILE A 62 6.74 0.21 -9.27
CA ILE A 62 5.97 0.81 -10.36
C ILE A 62 6.86 1.78 -11.13
N MET A 63 7.02 1.51 -12.42
CA MET A 63 7.67 2.40 -13.37
C MET A 63 6.70 3.46 -13.88
N LYS A 64 7.24 4.57 -14.39
CA LYS A 64 6.44 5.67 -14.94
C LYS A 64 5.51 5.22 -16.08
N SER A 65 5.95 4.29 -16.92
CA SER A 65 5.14 3.68 -17.98
C SER A 65 3.83 3.08 -17.45
N GLY A 66 3.90 2.47 -16.27
CA GLY A 66 2.80 1.84 -15.54
C GLY A 66 1.92 2.77 -14.72
N LEU A 67 2.33 4.03 -14.51
CA LEU A 67 1.55 5.00 -13.74
C LEU A 67 0.36 5.52 -14.57
N GLY A 68 -0.85 5.27 -14.09
CA GLY A 68 -2.09 5.83 -14.64
C GLY A 68 -2.42 7.20 -14.04
N ARG A 69 -2.63 7.25 -12.73
CA ARG A 69 -2.96 8.48 -11.98
C ARG A 69 -2.18 8.54 -10.68
N ILE A 70 -1.88 9.74 -10.19
CA ILE A 70 -1.30 9.98 -8.86
C ILE A 70 -2.04 11.15 -8.22
N THR A 71 -2.29 11.08 -6.91
CA THR A 71 -2.87 12.19 -6.15
C THR A 71 -1.98 13.44 -6.27
N GLU A 72 -2.61 14.61 -6.36
CA GLU A 72 -1.86 15.87 -6.40
C GLU A 72 -1.14 16.14 -5.08
N ASN A 73 -0.08 16.95 -5.14
CA ASN A 73 0.75 17.28 -3.97
C ASN A 73 1.33 16.07 -3.23
N THR A 74 1.51 14.93 -3.92
CA THR A 74 2.25 13.79 -3.37
C THR A 74 3.72 14.19 -3.27
N ALA A 75 4.22 14.26 -2.03
CA ALA A 75 5.63 14.51 -1.76
C ALA A 75 6.50 13.29 -2.12
N GLN A 76 7.79 13.52 -2.32
CA GLN A 76 8.74 12.42 -2.42
C GLN A 76 8.79 11.66 -1.08
N TYR A 77 8.92 10.33 -1.16
CA TYR A 77 8.90 9.40 -0.03
C TYR A 77 7.58 9.39 0.76
N GLN A 78 6.53 9.95 0.17
CA GLN A 78 5.19 9.86 0.74
C GLN A 78 4.67 8.43 0.58
N GLY A 79 4.22 7.81 1.68
CA GLY A 79 3.46 6.55 1.62
C GLY A 79 2.19 6.73 0.79
N VAL A 80 1.95 5.83 -0.15
CA VAL A 80 0.82 5.80 -1.08
C VAL A 80 0.11 4.45 -1.05
N VAL A 81 -1.19 4.47 -1.30
CA VAL A 81 -1.98 3.26 -1.54
C VAL A 81 -2.07 3.03 -3.04
N VAL A 82 -1.75 1.81 -3.47
CA VAL A 82 -1.74 1.41 -4.87
C VAL A 82 -3.10 0.83 -5.25
N TYR A 83 -3.68 1.33 -6.33
CA TYR A 83 -4.97 0.91 -6.88
C TYR A 83 -4.80 0.44 -8.33
N SER A 84 -5.67 -0.47 -8.77
CA SER A 84 -5.89 -0.71 -10.19
C SER A 84 -6.72 0.42 -10.81
N MET A 85 -6.80 0.49 -12.14
CA MET A 85 -7.69 1.45 -12.82
C MET A 85 -9.18 1.23 -12.53
N ALA A 86 -9.56 0.10 -11.93
CA ALA A 86 -10.92 -0.21 -11.53
C ALA A 86 -11.22 0.13 -10.05
N ASP A 87 -10.38 0.97 -9.42
CA ASP A 87 -10.48 1.35 -8.00
C ASP A 87 -10.39 0.17 -7.01
N VAL A 88 -9.75 -0.93 -7.43
CA VAL A 88 -9.44 -2.07 -6.55
C VAL A 88 -8.11 -1.80 -5.83
N PRO A 89 -8.05 -1.85 -4.49
CA PRO A 89 -6.80 -1.69 -3.76
C PRO A 89 -5.89 -2.90 -3.97
N LEU A 90 -4.66 -2.66 -4.44
CA LEU A 90 -3.66 -3.69 -4.76
C LEU A 90 -2.59 -3.82 -3.68
N GLY A 91 -2.32 -2.75 -2.92
CA GLY A 91 -1.28 -2.78 -1.90
C GLY A 91 -0.79 -1.39 -1.47
N PHE A 92 0.42 -1.38 -0.94
CA PHE A 92 1.08 -0.20 -0.39
C PHE A 92 2.42 0.05 -1.09
N GLY A 93 2.76 1.32 -1.22
CA GLY A 93 4.05 1.75 -1.75
C GLY A 93 4.49 3.08 -1.18
N VAL A 94 5.66 3.53 -1.60
CA VAL A 94 6.25 4.82 -1.26
C VAL A 94 6.56 5.56 -2.55
N ALA A 95 6.06 6.79 -2.71
CA ALA A 95 6.33 7.60 -3.88
C ALA A 95 7.84 7.87 -4.00
N ALA A 96 8.45 7.47 -5.12
CA ALA A 96 9.87 7.68 -5.35
C ALA A 96 10.20 9.12 -5.74
N LYS A 97 9.19 9.88 -6.20
CA LYS A 97 9.29 11.23 -6.74
C LYS A 97 8.02 12.02 -6.42
N THR A 98 8.11 13.34 -6.50
CA THR A 98 6.95 14.23 -6.34
C THR A 98 5.96 14.08 -7.51
N THR A 99 4.70 14.50 -7.32
CA THR A 99 3.69 14.53 -8.40
C THR A 99 4.20 15.26 -9.66
N GLN A 100 4.92 16.37 -9.50
CA GLN A 100 5.40 17.17 -10.62
C GLN A 100 6.53 16.49 -11.38
N GLU A 101 7.48 15.86 -10.67
CA GLU A 101 8.58 15.10 -11.27
C GLU A 101 8.07 13.86 -11.99
N CYS A 102 7.08 13.16 -11.42
CA CYS A 102 6.41 12.03 -12.05
C CYS A 102 5.81 12.38 -13.43
N ARG A 103 5.62 13.64 -13.79
CA ARG A 103 5.14 14.04 -15.14
C ARG A 103 6.29 14.19 -16.16
N LYS A 104 7.54 14.34 -15.71
CA LYS A 104 8.69 14.70 -16.54
C LYS A 104 9.70 13.56 -16.73
N VAL A 105 9.67 12.55 -15.86
CA VAL A 105 10.64 11.46 -15.87
C VAL A 105 10.43 10.47 -17.02
N ASP A 106 11.51 9.79 -17.39
CA ASP A 106 11.53 8.74 -18.41
C ASP A 106 10.56 7.59 -18.06
N PRO A 107 9.90 6.94 -19.04
CA PRO A 107 8.96 5.85 -18.81
C PRO A 107 9.52 4.66 -17.99
N MET A 108 10.83 4.41 -18.01
CA MET A 108 11.47 3.33 -17.25
C MET A 108 11.88 3.76 -15.83
N SER A 109 11.73 5.05 -15.49
CA SER A 109 12.02 5.54 -14.15
C SER A 109 11.01 5.01 -13.13
N ILE A 110 11.51 4.55 -11.98
CA ILE A 110 10.67 4.17 -10.84
C ILE A 110 9.97 5.42 -10.29
N VAL A 111 8.66 5.30 -10.09
CA VAL A 111 7.81 6.36 -9.51
C VAL A 111 7.17 5.95 -8.19
N VAL A 112 7.07 4.65 -7.89
CA VAL A 112 6.61 4.14 -6.60
C VAL A 112 7.44 2.91 -6.23
N PHE A 113 8.06 2.94 -5.06
CA PHE A 113 8.67 1.78 -4.44
C PHE A 113 7.58 0.89 -3.86
N HIS A 114 7.64 -0.39 -4.21
CA HIS A 114 6.77 -1.41 -3.63
C HIS A 114 7.11 -1.61 -2.15
N GLN A 115 6.08 -1.85 -1.32
CA GLN A 115 6.23 -2.19 0.10
C GLN A 115 5.44 -3.45 0.46
N ALA A 116 4.21 -3.57 -0.02
CA ALA A 116 3.37 -4.74 0.19
C ALA A 116 2.31 -4.82 -0.92
N ASP A 117 1.94 -6.02 -1.33
CA ASP A 117 0.90 -6.27 -2.32
C ASP A 117 0.02 -7.45 -1.92
N ILE A 118 -1.22 -7.45 -2.39
CA ILE A 118 -2.17 -8.53 -2.09
C ILE A 118 -1.81 -9.86 -2.78
N GLY A 119 -0.93 -9.85 -3.78
CA GLY A 119 -0.49 -11.08 -4.44
C GLY A 119 0.35 -11.97 -3.53
N GLU A 120 0.93 -11.42 -2.45
CA GLU A 120 1.66 -12.19 -1.45
C GLU A 120 0.80 -13.31 -0.86
N TYR A 121 -0.49 -13.06 -0.63
CA TYR A 121 -1.43 -14.09 -0.15
C TYR A 121 -1.56 -15.29 -1.08
N ILE A 122 -1.39 -15.09 -2.40
CA ILE A 122 -1.50 -16.16 -3.40
C ILE A 122 -0.15 -16.87 -3.57
N ARG A 123 0.97 -16.16 -3.42
CA ARG A 123 2.32 -16.74 -3.58
C ARG A 123 2.81 -17.52 -2.37
N SER A 124 2.38 -17.10 -1.19
CA SER A 124 2.96 -17.48 0.10
C SER A 124 1.92 -18.12 1.03
N GLU A 125 0.83 -18.67 0.47
CA GLU A 125 -0.27 -19.31 1.20
C GLU A 125 0.24 -20.32 2.25
N ASP A 126 1.22 -21.16 1.86
CA ASP A 126 1.82 -22.19 2.73
C ASP A 126 2.62 -21.64 3.92
N THR A 127 3.03 -20.37 3.88
CA THR A 127 3.83 -19.71 4.94
C THR A 127 3.01 -18.76 5.81
N LEU A 128 1.72 -18.61 5.51
CA LEU A 128 0.79 -17.70 6.19
C LEU A 128 -0.09 -18.41 7.23
N THR A 129 0.06 -19.74 7.40
CA THR A 129 -0.55 -20.57 8.46
C THR A 129 0.39 -20.74 9.65
#